data_AF-A0A936G6N5-F1
#
_entry.id   AF-A0A936G6N5-F1
#
_cell.length_a   1.000
_cell.length_b   1.000
_cell.length_c   1.000
_cell.angle_alpha   90.00
_cell.angle_beta   90.00
_cell.angle_gamma   90.00
#
_symmetry.space_group_name_H-M   'P 1'
#
loop_
_entity.id
_entity.type
_entity.pdbx_description
1 polymer ?
#
loop_
_entity_poly.entity_id
_entity_poly.type
_entity_poly.pdbx_seq_one_letter_code
_entity_poly.pdbx_strand_id
1 'polypeptide(L)'
;MKGTSDSYLMSLQALIAGVLIGGIHIYMSQMLRGKSMPVDAVVYTTVLTLAVFLILRIPFIWQGVDFGKGNTKSNLPAGGAATIMLGLMTLTIQYTMGSTHTWGGVNYADAFNTSMTVIGVGLLLVGAGLCISVANVWERAGRLTVQGRSA
;
A
#
# COMPACT_ATOMS: atom_id res chain seq x y z
N MET A 1 -5.06 -9.47 10.09
CA MET A 1 -4.01 -10.51 10.03
C MET A 1 -2.66 -9.80 10.12
N LYS A 2 -2.08 -9.68 11.32
CA LYS A 2 -0.76 -9.05 11.52
C LYS A 2 0.07 -9.98 12.39
N GLY A 3 1.28 -10.32 11.95
CA GLY A 3 2.27 -11.07 12.74
C GLY A 3 2.05 -12.58 12.87
N THR A 4 1.17 -13.19 12.07
CA THR A 4 1.02 -14.66 12.02
C THR A 4 1.89 -15.23 10.90
N SER A 5 2.37 -16.47 11.07
CA SER A 5 3.15 -17.21 10.06
C SER A 5 2.50 -17.22 8.68
N ASP A 6 1.17 -17.18 8.66
CA ASP A 6 0.38 -17.36 7.44
C ASP A 6 0.07 -16.03 6.73
N SER A 7 0.49 -14.89 7.29
CA SER A 7 0.19 -13.57 6.73
C SER A 7 0.63 -13.41 5.28
N TYR A 8 1.81 -13.94 4.92
CA TYR A 8 2.31 -13.93 3.55
C TYR A 8 1.44 -14.80 2.61
N LEU A 9 1.07 -16.00 3.05
CA LEU A 9 0.21 -16.92 2.28
C LEU A 9 -1.16 -16.28 2.03
N MET A 10 -1.75 -15.66 3.06
CA MET A 10 -3.04 -14.99 2.97
C MET A 10 -2.99 -13.79 2.03
N SER A 11 -1.91 -13.01 2.04
CA SER A 11 -1.70 -11.94 1.04
C SER A 11 -1.59 -12.50 -0.37
N LEU A 12 -0.88 -13.61 -0.58
CA LEU A 12 -0.76 -14.23 -1.89
C LEU A 12 -2.12 -14.76 -2.39
N GLN A 13 -2.89 -15.41 -1.52
CA GLN A 13 -4.25 -15.86 -1.84
C GLN A 13 -5.17 -14.70 -2.21
N ALA A 14 -5.13 -13.60 -1.46
CA ALA A 14 -5.93 -12.41 -1.75
C ALA A 14 -5.55 -11.80 -3.11
N LEU A 15 -4.25 -11.72 -3.42
CA LEU A 15 -3.77 -11.19 -4.71
C LEU A 15 -4.17 -12.09 -5.88
N ILE A 16 -4.03 -13.41 -5.74
CA ILE A 16 -4.47 -14.37 -6.78
C ILE A 16 -5.98 -14.27 -7.00
N ALA A 17 -6.78 -14.27 -5.93
CA ALA A 17 -8.22 -14.12 -6.02
C ALA A 17 -8.61 -12.78 -6.68
N GLY A 18 -7.92 -11.68 -6.32
CA GLY A 18 -8.12 -10.37 -6.91
C GLY A 18 -7.83 -10.34 -8.41
N VAL A 19 -6.74 -10.96 -8.87
CA VAL A 19 -6.41 -11.07 -10.30
C VAL A 19 -7.47 -11.90 -11.04
N LEU A 20 -7.92 -13.03 -10.47
CA LEU A 20 -8.95 -13.87 -11.10
C LEU A 20 -10.28 -13.14 -11.26
N ILE A 21 -10.76 -12.50 -10.18
CA ILE A 21 -12.00 -11.72 -10.21
C ILE A 21 -11.84 -10.56 -11.21
N GLY A 22 -10.75 -9.80 -11.12
CA GLY A 22 -10.45 -8.73 -12.04
C GLY A 22 -10.40 -9.16 -13.51
N GLY A 23 -9.79 -10.30 -13.81
CA GLY A 23 -9.77 -10.88 -15.15
C GLY A 23 -11.17 -11.22 -15.68
N ILE A 24 -12.05 -11.76 -14.82
CA ILE A 24 -13.45 -12.00 -15.17
C ILE A 24 -14.16 -10.67 -15.49
N HIS A 25 -13.93 -9.62 -14.71
CA HIS A 25 -14.51 -8.30 -14.96
C HIS A 25 -14.08 -7.73 -16.32
N ILE A 26 -12.79 -7.84 -16.68
CA ILE A 26 -12.28 -7.41 -17.99
C ILE A 26 -12.91 -8.23 -19.11
N TYR A 27 -12.95 -9.57 -18.95
CA TYR A 27 -13.50 -10.48 -19.95
C TYR A 27 -14.98 -10.22 -20.23
N MET A 28 -15.79 -10.08 -19.17
CA MET A 28 -17.22 -9.74 -19.31
C MET A 28 -17.41 -8.36 -19.93
N SER A 29 -16.57 -7.38 -19.56
CA SER A 29 -16.62 -6.04 -20.16
C SER A 29 -16.33 -6.07 -21.66
N GLN A 30 -15.35 -6.87 -22.09
CA GLN A 30 -15.03 -7.10 -23.50
C GLN A 30 -16.19 -7.73 -24.26
N MET A 31 -16.81 -8.77 -23.69
CA MET A 31 -17.95 -9.44 -24.31
C MET A 31 -19.15 -8.50 -24.50
N LEU A 32 -19.43 -7.65 -23.51
CA LEU A 32 -20.60 -6.77 -23.54
C LEU A 32 -20.38 -5.50 -24.38
N ARG A 33 -19.15 -4.96 -24.43
CA ARG A 33 -18.85 -3.66 -25.07
C ARG A 33 -18.04 -3.78 -26.36
N GLY A 34 -17.58 -4.99 -26.71
CA GLY A 34 -16.75 -5.26 -27.89
C GLY A 34 -15.31 -4.71 -27.84
N LYS A 35 -14.99 -3.86 -26.85
CA LYS A 35 -13.67 -3.30 -26.55
C LYS A 35 -13.51 -3.08 -25.03
N SER A 36 -12.37 -3.47 -24.46
CA SER A 36 -12.01 -3.20 -23.09
C SER A 36 -11.83 -1.70 -22.97
N MET A 37 -12.24 -1.12 -21.83
CA MET A 37 -11.62 0.14 -21.46
C MET A 37 -10.10 -0.10 -21.41
N PRO A 38 -9.28 0.70 -22.10
CA PRO A 38 -7.85 0.43 -22.28
C PRO A 38 -7.03 0.41 -20.97
N VAL A 39 -7.63 0.75 -19.82
CA VAL A 39 -6.94 0.87 -18.54
C VAL A 39 -7.81 0.31 -17.40
N ASP A 40 -7.73 -1.00 -17.14
CA ASP A 40 -8.18 -1.54 -15.85
C ASP A 40 -7.03 -1.46 -14.85
N ALA A 41 -6.80 -0.24 -14.35
CA ALA A 41 -5.70 0.06 -13.44
C ALA A 41 -5.72 -0.82 -12.18
N VAL A 42 -6.91 -1.27 -11.74
CA VAL A 42 -7.07 -2.12 -10.56
C VAL A 42 -6.45 -3.49 -10.81
N VAL A 43 -6.75 -4.11 -11.95
CA VAL A 43 -6.17 -5.43 -12.30
C VAL A 43 -4.67 -5.30 -12.50
N TYR A 44 -4.20 -4.28 -13.21
CA TYR A 44 -2.77 -4.09 -13.47
C TYR A 44 -1.95 -3.85 -12.20
N THR A 45 -2.46 -3.02 -11.29
CA THR A 45 -1.78 -2.80 -9.99
C THR A 45 -1.81 -4.04 -9.11
N THR A 46 -2.87 -4.86 -9.17
CA THR A 46 -2.95 -6.14 -8.46
C THR A 46 -1.93 -7.15 -9.02
N VAL A 47 -1.82 -7.26 -10.35
CA VAL A 47 -0.84 -8.11 -11.02
C VAL A 47 0.58 -7.65 -10.71
N LEU A 48 0.85 -6.35 -10.76
CA LEU A 48 2.14 -5.78 -10.38
C LEU A 48 2.50 -6.13 -8.93
N THR A 49 1.55 -5.96 -8.01
CA THR A 49 1.77 -6.27 -6.59
C THR A 49 2.03 -7.76 -6.38
N LEU A 50 1.28 -8.63 -7.07
CA LEU A 50 1.52 -10.08 -7.08
C LEU A 50 2.92 -10.41 -7.61
N ALA A 51 3.32 -9.81 -8.73
CA ALA A 51 4.65 -9.99 -9.31
C ALA A 51 5.74 -9.57 -8.32
N VAL A 52 5.57 -8.41 -7.66
CA VAL A 52 6.46 -7.97 -6.59
C VAL A 52 6.51 -9.03 -5.49
N PHE A 53 5.39 -9.49 -4.93
CA PHE A 53 5.38 -10.52 -3.87
C PHE A 53 6.05 -11.84 -4.28
N LEU A 54 5.95 -12.22 -5.55
CA LEU A 54 6.58 -13.43 -6.10
C LEU A 54 8.09 -13.26 -6.33
N ILE A 55 8.53 -12.14 -6.90
CA ILE A 55 9.95 -11.76 -6.96
C ILE A 55 10.51 -11.77 -5.54
N LEU A 56 9.71 -11.26 -4.61
CA LEU A 56 10.04 -11.20 -3.22
C LEU A 56 10.04 -12.58 -2.51
N ARG A 57 9.77 -13.66 -3.22
CA ARG A 57 9.89 -15.03 -2.73
C ARG A 57 11.19 -15.70 -3.18
N ILE A 58 11.89 -15.12 -4.16
CA ILE A 58 13.08 -15.73 -4.75
C ILE A 58 14.17 -15.72 -3.67
N PRO A 59 14.68 -16.90 -3.23
CA PRO A 59 15.55 -16.99 -2.06
C PRO A 59 16.85 -16.21 -2.22
N PHE A 60 17.33 -16.02 -3.46
CA PHE A 60 18.51 -15.21 -3.79
C PHE A 60 18.30 -13.70 -3.54
N ILE A 61 17.06 -13.20 -3.64
CA ILE A 61 16.72 -11.78 -3.47
C ILE A 61 16.54 -11.42 -1.98
N TRP A 62 16.23 -12.41 -1.13
CA TRP A 62 15.87 -12.22 0.28
C TRP A 62 16.91 -12.72 1.28
N GLN A 63 18.13 -13.01 0.82
CA GLN A 63 19.24 -13.34 1.72
C GLN A 63 19.52 -12.15 2.65
N GLY A 64 18.93 -12.16 3.85
CA GLY A 64 19.08 -11.10 4.84
C GLY A 64 17.79 -10.68 5.57
N VAL A 65 16.61 -11.13 5.14
CA VAL A 65 15.36 -10.81 5.86
C VAL A 65 14.75 -12.08 6.46
N ASP A 66 14.78 -12.13 7.78
CA ASP A 66 14.12 -13.17 8.56
C ASP A 66 12.73 -12.68 8.99
N PHE A 67 11.71 -13.03 8.20
CA PHE A 67 10.31 -12.70 8.50
C PHE A 67 9.77 -13.42 9.74
N GLY A 68 10.44 -14.48 10.21
CA GLY A 68 10.09 -15.18 11.45
C GLY A 68 10.52 -14.43 12.72
N LYS A 69 11.45 -13.47 12.60
CA LYS A 69 11.97 -12.66 13.72
C LYS A 69 11.43 -11.23 13.77
N GLY A 70 10.48 -10.88 12.89
CA GLY A 70 9.96 -9.52 12.79
C GLY A 70 9.14 -9.08 14.01
N ASN A 71 9.56 -8.02 14.70
CA ASN A 71 8.76 -7.37 15.73
C ASN A 71 7.89 -6.25 15.12
N THR A 72 6.58 -6.27 15.36
CA THR A 72 5.62 -5.25 14.91
C THR A 72 6.08 -3.82 15.22
N LYS A 73 6.72 -3.59 16.37
CA LYS A 73 7.24 -2.25 16.75
C LYS A 73 8.47 -1.83 15.93
N SER A 74 9.31 -2.79 15.54
CA SER A 74 10.49 -2.50 14.71
C SER A 74 10.13 -2.14 13.27
N ASN A 75 8.96 -2.60 12.79
CA ASN A 75 8.49 -2.36 11.42
C ASN A 75 7.56 -1.14 11.28
N LEU A 76 7.37 -0.36 12.36
CA LEU A 76 6.57 0.86 12.36
C LEU A 76 7.03 1.92 11.33
N PRO A 77 8.33 2.16 11.10
CA PRO A 77 8.78 3.11 10.08
C PRO A 77 8.40 2.68 8.66
N ALA A 78 8.49 1.39 8.34
CA ALA A 78 8.05 0.86 7.04
C ALA A 78 6.54 1.03 6.87
N GLY A 79 5.75 0.80 7.92
CA GLY A 79 4.31 1.08 7.94
C GLY A 79 4.00 2.58 7.77
N GLY A 80 4.77 3.46 8.42
CA GLY A 80 4.66 4.91 8.28
C GLY A 80 4.94 5.38 6.86
N ALA A 81 6.05 4.93 6.27
CA ALA A 81 6.43 5.21 4.89
C ALA A 81 5.37 4.72 3.89
N ALA A 82 4.85 3.50 4.06
CA ALA A 82 3.77 2.98 3.22
C ALA A 82 2.48 3.82 3.33
N THR A 83 2.14 4.27 4.54
CA THR A 83 0.98 5.14 4.79
C THR A 83 1.16 6.52 4.13
N ILE A 84 2.35 7.10 4.19
CA ILE A 84 2.68 8.36 3.50
C ILE A 84 2.53 8.18 1.98
N MET A 85 3.11 7.13 1.41
CA MET A 85 3.02 6.86 -0.03
C MET A 85 1.57 6.69 -0.48
N LEU A 86 0.75 5.98 0.29
CA LEU A 86 -0.68 5.86 0.03
C LEU A 86 -1.40 7.22 0.09
N GLY A 87 -1.04 8.08 1.05
CA GLY A 87 -1.55 9.44 1.16
C GLY A 87 -1.21 10.28 -0.09
N LEU A 88 0.03 10.24 -0.55
CA LEU A 88 0.47 10.92 -1.77
C LEU A 88 -0.26 10.41 -3.02
N MET A 89 -0.43 9.10 -3.16
CA MET A 89 -1.22 8.52 -4.25
C MET A 89 -2.66 9.00 -4.20
N THR A 90 -3.29 8.97 -3.02
CA THR A 90 -4.67 9.43 -2.82
C THR A 90 -4.85 10.90 -3.26
N LEU A 91 -3.91 11.77 -2.90
CA LEU A 91 -3.95 13.19 -3.28
C LEU A 91 -3.73 13.45 -4.77
N THR A 92 -3.07 12.52 -5.48
CA THR A 92 -2.76 12.65 -6.91
C THR A 92 -3.78 11.98 -7.83
N ILE A 93 -4.77 11.24 -7.27
CA ILE A 93 -5.83 10.57 -8.04
C ILE A 93 -6.61 11.56 -8.91
N GLN A 94 -6.94 12.76 -8.42
CA GLN A 94 -7.71 13.72 -9.22
C GLN A 94 -7.01 14.14 -10.51
N TYR A 95 -5.68 14.25 -10.47
CA TYR A 95 -4.88 14.63 -11.62
C TYR A 95 -4.64 13.46 -12.57
N THR A 96 -4.54 12.24 -12.04
CA THR A 96 -4.25 11.04 -12.84
C THR A 96 -5.49 10.39 -13.42
N MET A 97 -6.65 10.57 -12.80
CA MET A 97 -7.91 9.92 -13.19
C MET A 97 -8.94 10.88 -13.81
N GLY A 98 -8.73 12.20 -13.72
CA GLY A 98 -9.69 13.19 -14.23
C GLY A 98 -10.01 13.03 -15.73
N SER A 99 -9.02 12.73 -16.57
CA SER A 99 -9.21 12.56 -18.01
C SER A 99 -10.06 11.33 -18.37
N THR A 100 -9.97 10.26 -17.59
CA THR A 100 -10.72 9.01 -17.81
C THR A 100 -12.13 9.05 -17.22
N HIS A 101 -12.41 10.04 -16.37
CA HIS A 101 -13.69 10.22 -15.67
C HIS A 101 -14.42 11.50 -16.09
N THR A 102 -14.04 12.11 -17.21
CA THR A 102 -14.73 13.26 -17.77
C THR A 102 -15.68 12.83 -18.89
N TRP A 103 -16.99 13.10 -18.72
CA TRP A 103 -18.00 12.86 -19.75
C TRP A 103 -18.88 14.10 -19.90
N GLY A 104 -19.03 14.58 -21.13
CA GLY A 104 -19.88 15.73 -21.45
C GLY A 104 -19.32 17.05 -20.89
N GLY A 105 -18.00 17.12 -20.71
CA GLY A 105 -17.33 18.27 -20.08
C GLY A 105 -17.39 18.27 -18.55
N VAL A 106 -18.05 17.29 -17.93
CA VAL A 106 -18.16 17.14 -16.47
C VAL A 106 -17.20 16.06 -15.99
N ASN A 107 -16.31 16.41 -15.05
CA ASN A 107 -15.38 15.47 -14.42
C ASN A 107 -16.04 14.80 -13.21
N TYR A 108 -16.40 13.52 -13.35
CA TYR A 108 -17.02 12.73 -12.29
C TYR A 108 -16.05 12.35 -11.17
N ALA A 109 -14.74 12.39 -11.39
CA ALA A 109 -13.77 12.20 -10.31
C ALA A 109 -13.88 13.31 -9.26
N ASP A 110 -14.39 14.50 -9.63
CA ASP A 110 -14.51 15.63 -8.70
C ASP A 110 -15.48 15.38 -7.54
N ALA A 111 -16.45 14.46 -7.71
CA ALA A 111 -17.34 14.03 -6.64
C ALA A 111 -16.59 13.45 -5.42
N PHE A 112 -15.38 12.91 -5.63
CA PHE A 112 -14.54 12.33 -4.58
C PHE A 112 -13.41 13.27 -4.12
N ASN A 113 -13.33 14.49 -4.64
CA ASN A 113 -12.21 15.40 -4.38
C ASN A 113 -12.02 15.67 -2.88
N THR A 114 -13.10 16.05 -2.20
CA THR A 114 -13.08 16.35 -0.77
C THR A 114 -12.69 15.13 0.06
N SER A 115 -13.29 13.97 -0.20
CA SER A 115 -13.01 12.76 0.56
C SER A 115 -11.58 12.27 0.35
N MET A 116 -11.10 12.27 -0.90
CA MET A 116 -9.72 11.91 -1.23
C MET A 116 -8.71 12.90 -0.63
N THR A 117 -9.03 14.19 -0.60
CA THR A 117 -8.18 15.21 0.04
C THR A 117 -8.07 14.97 1.55
N VAL A 118 -9.20 14.78 2.22
CA VAL A 118 -9.24 14.53 3.68
C VAL A 118 -8.51 13.24 4.04
N ILE A 119 -8.77 12.15 3.31
CA ILE A 119 -8.12 10.86 3.54
C ILE A 119 -6.62 10.96 3.24
N GLY A 120 -6.25 11.60 2.13
CA GLY A 120 -4.86 11.77 1.72
C GLY A 120 -4.05 12.54 2.77
N VAL A 121 -4.54 13.70 3.22
CA VAL A 121 -3.92 14.48 4.30
C VAL A 121 -3.87 13.67 5.60
N GLY A 122 -4.96 12.99 5.96
CA GLY A 122 -5.00 12.12 7.15
C GLY A 122 -3.92 11.04 7.11
N LEU A 123 -3.74 10.38 5.97
CA LEU A 123 -2.70 9.37 5.77
C LEU A 123 -1.29 9.95 5.87
N LEU A 124 -1.04 11.15 5.33
CA LEU A 124 0.25 11.82 5.49
C LEU A 124 0.55 12.10 6.97
N LEU A 125 -0.41 12.62 7.73
CA LEU A 125 -0.27 12.93 9.14
C LEU A 125 -0.05 11.66 9.98
N VAL A 126 -0.86 10.62 9.75
CA VAL A 126 -0.71 9.33 10.45
C VAL A 126 0.66 8.72 10.13
N GLY A 127 1.05 8.69 8.87
CA GLY A 127 2.35 8.14 8.45
C GLY A 127 3.53 8.89 9.05
N ALA A 128 3.49 10.23 9.07
CA ALA A 128 4.50 11.05 9.74
C ALA A 128 4.54 10.78 11.25
N GLY A 129 3.39 10.68 11.90
CA GLY A 129 3.27 10.35 13.31
C GLY A 129 3.89 9.00 13.67
N LEU A 130 3.71 7.98 12.83
CA LEU A 130 4.33 6.65 13.00
C LEU A 130 5.87 6.73 12.90
N CYS A 131 6.41 7.53 11.98
CA CYS A 131 7.85 7.72 11.86
C CYS A 131 8.45 8.45 13.06
N ILE A 132 7.82 9.54 13.51
CA ILE A 132 8.28 10.35 14.66
C ILE A 132 8.18 9.57 15.97
N SER A 133 7.11 8.80 16.17
CA SER A 133 6.93 7.96 17.36
C SER A 133 8.09 6.99 17.56
N VAL A 134 8.62 6.43 16.46
CA VAL A 134 9.77 5.54 16.50
C VAL A 134 11.04 6.30 16.89
N ALA A 135 11.32 7.45 16.28
CA ALA A 135 12.48 8.27 16.64
C ALA A 135 12.52 8.57 18.15
N ASN A 136 11.37 8.94 18.73
CA ASN A 136 11.24 9.22 20.16
C ASN A 136 11.49 7.99 21.05
N VAL A 137 11.11 6.78 20.61
CA VAL A 137 11.38 5.52 21.34
C VAL A 137 12.87 5.21 21.35
N TRP A 138 13.55 5.36 20.20
CA TRP A 138 14.99 5.12 20.09
C TRP A 138 15.81 6.09 20.95
N GLU A 139 15.46 7.38 20.96
CA GLU A 139 16.11 8.36 21.84
C GLU A 139 15.95 8.02 23.33
N ARG A 140 14.73 7.65 23.76
CA ARG A 140 14.47 7.28 25.15
C ARG A 140 15.24 6.02 25.56
N ALA A 141 15.29 5.01 24.69
CA ALA A 141 16.06 3.79 24.93
C ALA A 141 17.56 4.09 25.08
N GLY A 142 18.12 4.95 24.22
CA GLY A 142 19.51 5.39 24.31
C GLY A 142 19.83 6.05 25.66
N ARG A 143 18.98 6.96 26.13
CA ARG A 143 19.15 7.65 27.43
C ARG A 143 19.16 6.70 28.63
N LEU A 144 18.27 5.71 28.65
CA LEU A 144 18.20 4.71 29.73
C LEU A 144 19.45 3.81 29.75
N THR A 145 19.97 3.46 28.58
CA THR A 145 21.19 2.65 28.46
C THR A 145 22.41 3.39 28.98
N VAL A 146 22.50 4.70 28.76
CA VAL A 146 23.57 5.55 29.30
C VAL A 146 23.48 5.64 30.81
N GLN A 147 22.29 5.87 31.37
CA GLN A 147 22.10 5.94 32.83
C GLN A 147 22.49 4.64 33.55
N GLY A 148 22.17 3.47 32.97
CA GLY A 148 22.55 2.17 33.56
C GLY A 148 24.04 1.83 33.49
N ARG A 149 24.84 2.55 32.68
CA ARG A 149 26.31 2.39 32.62
C ARG A 149 27.04 3.39 33.53
N SER A 150 26.32 4.40 34.04
CA SER A 150 26.84 5.44 34.92
C SER A 150 26.50 5.20 36.40
N ALA A 151 25.80 4.11 36.71
CA ALA A 151 25.51 3.62 38.07
C ALA A 151 26.38 2.41 38.38
#